data_AF-A0A2X2T7K4-F1
#
_entry.id   AF-A0A2X2T7K4-F1
#
_cell.length_a   1.000
_cell.length_b   1.000
_cell.length_c   1.000
_cell.angle_alpha   90.00
_cell.angle_beta   90.00
_cell.angle_gamma   90.00
#
_symmetry.space_group_name_H-M   'P 1'
#
loop_
_entity.id
_entity.type
_entity.pdbx_description
1 polymer ?
#
loop_
_entity_poly.entity_id
_entity_poly.type
_entity_poly.pdbx_seq_one_letter_code
_entity_poly.pdbx_strand_id
1 'polypeptide(L)'
;MTPEHLPTDQYDAQLAEKVTRLEGMMAPFAAPAPEVFRSPVSHYRMRAEFRIWHEGDDLYHIMFDQQTKSRIRVNSFPAASELINALMPAMLDGVRDIPALRHKLFQIDYLTTLSNQAVVSLLYHRKLDDEWQQHARTLRDSLRARGFNVHLIGRATKNQN
;
A
#
# COMPACT_ATOMS: atom_id res chain seq x y z
N MET A 1 -11.87 7.21 2.51
CA MET A 1 -10.46 6.87 2.18
C MET A 1 -9.65 7.01 3.45
N THR A 2 -8.63 6.18 3.69
CA THR A 2 -7.68 6.44 4.77
C THR A 2 -6.70 7.53 4.31
N PRO A 3 -6.63 8.68 5.00
CA PRO A 3 -5.77 9.80 4.62
C PRO A 3 -4.28 9.51 4.89
N GLU A 4 -3.40 10.31 4.29
CA GLU A 4 -1.97 10.34 4.64
C GLU A 4 -1.75 10.87 6.07
N HIS A 5 -2.58 11.80 6.54
CA HIS A 5 -2.54 12.26 7.94
C HIS A 5 -3.68 11.63 8.75
N LEU A 6 -3.34 10.78 9.72
CA LEU A 6 -4.32 10.11 10.57
C LEU A 6 -4.80 11.03 11.69
N PRO A 7 -6.12 11.22 11.89
CA PRO A 7 -6.65 11.95 13.03
C PRO A 7 -6.62 11.06 14.30
N THR A 8 -5.42 10.74 14.77
CA THR A 8 -5.21 9.83 15.92
C THR A 8 -5.87 10.31 17.19
N ASP A 9 -5.96 11.63 17.39
CA ASP A 9 -6.58 12.24 18.58
C ASP A 9 -8.10 12.02 18.62
N GLN A 10 -8.70 11.68 17.48
CA GLN A 10 -10.14 11.37 17.37
C GLN A 10 -10.41 9.86 17.45
N TYR A 11 -9.39 9.02 17.64
CA TYR A 11 -9.54 7.57 17.56
C TYR A 11 -10.57 7.03 18.56
N ASP A 12 -10.54 7.51 19.81
CA ASP A 12 -11.49 7.10 20.85
C ASP A 12 -12.93 7.45 20.51
N ALA A 13 -13.15 8.67 20.02
CA ALA A 13 -14.48 9.13 19.59
C ALA A 13 -15.00 8.29 18.41
N GLN A 14 -14.14 8.03 17.42
CA GLN A 14 -14.49 7.19 16.27
C GLN A 14 -14.81 5.74 16.67
N LEU A 15 -14.12 5.21 17.69
CA LEU A 15 -14.40 3.87 18.21
C LEU A 15 -15.72 3.86 18.97
N ALA A 16 -15.96 4.82 19.85
CA ALA A 16 -17.20 4.94 20.62
C ALA A 16 -18.43 5.03 19.69
N GLU A 17 -18.34 5.83 18.62
CA GLU A 17 -19.40 5.93 17.61
C GLU A 17 -19.70 4.57 16.95
N LYS A 18 -18.66 3.78 16.63
CA LYS A 18 -18.82 2.43 16.07
C LYS A 18 -19.48 1.47 17.05
N VAL A 19 -19.13 1.55 18.33
CA VAL A 19 -19.73 0.73 19.39
C VAL A 19 -21.21 1.05 19.55
N THR A 20 -21.57 2.33 19.74
CA THR A 20 -22.97 2.75 19.86
C THR A 20 -23.79 2.37 18.62
N ARG A 21 -23.22 2.52 17.42
CA ARG A 21 -23.87 2.10 16.19
C ARG A 21 -24.12 0.59 16.15
N LEU A 22 -23.15 -0.23 16.56
CA LEU A 22 -23.30 -1.69 16.60
C LEU A 22 -24.34 -2.12 17.61
N GLU A 23 -24.35 -1.54 18.82
CA GLU A 23 -25.35 -1.81 19.85
C GLU A 23 -26.77 -1.54 19.33
N GLY A 24 -26.98 -0.41 18.65
CA GLY A 24 -28.26 -0.08 18.03
C GLY A 24 -28.68 -1.07 16.94
N MET A 25 -27.74 -1.51 16.09
CA MET A 25 -28.02 -2.52 15.05
C MET A 25 -28.38 -3.89 15.64
N MET A 26 -27.83 -4.23 16.80
CA MET A 26 -27.98 -5.56 17.41
C MET A 26 -29.14 -5.64 18.42
N ALA A 27 -29.70 -4.50 18.86
CA ALA A 27 -30.80 -4.43 19.81
C ALA A 27 -32.02 -5.32 19.47
N PRO A 28 -32.49 -5.43 18.20
CA PRO A 28 -33.62 -6.30 17.85
C PRO A 28 -33.38 -7.80 18.10
N PHE A 29 -32.12 -8.21 18.29
CA PHE A 29 -31.73 -9.61 18.50
C PHE A 29 -31.43 -9.92 19.97
N ALA A 30 -31.65 -8.97 20.89
CA ALA A 30 -31.29 -9.09 22.30
C ALA A 30 -29.82 -9.53 22.52
N ALA A 31 -28.93 -9.05 21.65
CA ALA A 31 -27.52 -9.37 21.75
C ALA A 31 -26.93 -8.76 23.04
N PRO A 32 -25.95 -9.43 23.68
CA PRO A 32 -25.23 -8.86 24.81
C PRO A 32 -24.37 -7.67 24.37
N ALA A 33 -23.85 -6.92 25.36
CA ALA A 33 -22.88 -5.86 25.10
C ALA A 33 -21.67 -6.41 24.32
N PRO A 34 -21.19 -5.70 23.28
CA PRO A 34 -20.11 -6.20 22.45
C PRO A 34 -18.77 -6.15 23.20
N GLU A 35 -17.95 -7.18 22.99
CA GLU A 35 -16.52 -7.10 23.31
C GLU A 35 -15.82 -6.18 22.31
N VAL A 36 -15.01 -5.25 22.80
CA VAL A 36 -14.37 -4.22 21.98
C VAL A 36 -12.86 -4.44 21.91
N PHE A 37 -12.38 -4.79 20.71
CA PHE A 37 -10.96 -4.97 20.43
C PHE A 37 -10.41 -3.76 19.68
N ARG A 38 -9.42 -3.10 20.28
CA ARG A 38 -8.82 -1.89 19.73
C ARG A 38 -7.69 -2.22 18.77
N SER A 39 -7.62 -1.48 17.69
CA SER A 39 -6.46 -1.45 16.79
C SER A 39 -5.41 -0.47 17.33
N PRO A 40 -4.12 -0.67 17.05
CA PRO A 40 -3.15 0.42 17.09
C PRO A 40 -3.67 1.61 16.27
N VAL A 41 -3.36 2.83 16.72
CA VAL A 41 -3.86 4.08 16.10
C VAL A 41 -3.17 4.41 14.77
N SER A 42 -2.00 3.81 14.53
CA SER A 42 -1.21 3.89 13.30
C SER A 42 -0.56 2.53 13.01
N HIS A 43 0.01 2.38 11.81
CA HIS A 43 0.77 1.22 11.35
C HIS A 43 0.07 -0.14 11.45
N TYR A 44 -1.27 -0.13 11.48
CA TYR A 44 -2.10 -1.31 11.68
C TYR A 44 -2.38 -2.09 10.38
N ARG A 45 -2.19 -1.47 9.21
CA ARG A 45 -2.56 -2.06 7.92
C ARG A 45 -1.37 -2.77 7.28
N MET A 46 -1.46 -4.09 7.17
CA MET A 46 -0.37 -4.92 6.63
C MET A 46 -0.33 -5.00 5.10
N ARG A 47 -1.33 -4.43 4.40
CA ARG A 47 -1.39 -4.36 2.93
C ARG A 47 -1.87 -2.99 2.46
N ALA A 48 -1.16 -2.42 1.48
CA ALA A 48 -1.55 -1.17 0.84
C ALA A 48 -1.27 -1.23 -0.67
N GLU A 49 -2.08 -0.51 -1.45
CA GLU A 49 -2.01 -0.50 -2.91
C GLU A 49 -2.03 0.95 -3.37
N PHE A 50 -1.10 1.30 -4.25
CA PHE A 50 -0.93 2.67 -4.71
C PHE A 50 -0.79 2.69 -6.22
N ARG A 51 -1.53 3.60 -6.86
CA ARG A 51 -1.27 3.90 -8.26
C ARG A 51 0.06 4.65 -8.35
N ILE A 52 0.76 4.46 -9.47
CA ILE A 52 1.99 5.17 -9.79
C ILE A 52 1.66 6.25 -10.81
N TRP A 53 1.98 7.49 -10.45
CA TRP A 53 1.94 8.61 -11.37
C TRP A 53 3.33 8.86 -11.94
N HIS A 54 3.40 9.22 -13.22
CA HIS A 54 4.63 9.56 -13.93
C HIS A 54 4.57 11.04 -14.29
N GLU A 55 5.62 11.78 -13.94
CA GLU A 55 5.72 13.22 -14.22
C GLU A 55 7.13 13.52 -14.76
N GLY A 56 7.24 13.59 -16.09
CA GLY A 56 8.55 13.67 -16.75
C GLY A 56 9.40 12.45 -16.42
N ASP A 57 10.53 12.68 -15.74
CA ASP A 57 11.43 11.64 -15.24
C ASP A 57 11.14 11.24 -13.78
N ASP A 58 10.25 11.95 -13.08
CA ASP A 58 9.79 11.58 -11.74
C ASP A 58 8.71 10.47 -11.80
N LEU A 59 8.57 9.76 -10.69
CA LEU A 59 7.49 8.83 -10.42
C LEU A 59 7.18 8.80 -8.92
N TYR A 60 5.89 8.73 -8.57
CA TYR A 60 5.46 8.72 -7.17
C TYR A 60 4.13 7.97 -6.96
N HIS A 61 3.91 7.52 -5.73
CA HIS A 61 2.64 6.93 -5.32
C HIS A 61 1.54 7.98 -5.28
N ILE A 62 0.35 7.60 -5.73
CA ILE A 62 -0.86 8.39 -5.60
C ILE A 62 -2.03 7.56 -5.07
N MET A 63 -2.93 8.26 -4.40
CA MET A 63 -4.29 7.81 -4.09
C MET A 63 -5.30 8.80 -4.68
N PHE A 64 -6.59 8.46 -4.68
CA PHE A 64 -7.65 9.32 -5.21
C PHE A 64 -8.60 9.76 -4.12
N ASP A 65 -8.76 11.08 -3.97
CA ASP A 65 -9.76 11.63 -3.07
C ASP A 65 -11.14 11.01 -3.37
N GLN A 66 -11.85 10.60 -2.31
CA GLN A 66 -13.05 9.79 -2.50
C GLN A 66 -14.20 10.60 -3.11
N GLN A 67 -14.27 11.91 -2.80
CA GLN A 67 -15.32 12.80 -3.24
C GLN A 67 -15.00 13.41 -4.61
N THR A 68 -13.85 14.05 -4.73
CA THR A 68 -13.43 14.83 -5.91
C THR A 68 -12.76 13.99 -6.99
N LYS A 69 -12.34 12.76 -6.67
CA LYS A 69 -11.51 11.89 -7.54
C LYS A 69 -10.17 12.52 -7.93
N SER A 70 -9.77 13.59 -7.28
CA SER A 70 -8.47 14.24 -7.50
C SER A 70 -7.33 13.34 -7.02
N ARG A 71 -6.16 13.49 -7.64
CA ARG A 71 -4.95 12.73 -7.30
C ARG A 71 -4.27 13.36 -6.10
N ILE A 72 -3.94 12.54 -5.12
CA ILE A 72 -3.17 12.93 -3.95
C ILE A 72 -1.84 12.20 -4.03
N ARG A 73 -0.73 12.94 -4.12
CA ARG A 73 0.62 12.37 -3.99
C ARG A 73 0.79 11.87 -2.56
N VAL A 74 1.32 10.67 -2.41
CA VAL A 74 1.53 10.01 -1.12
C VAL A 74 3.00 9.72 -0.97
N ASN A 75 3.67 10.39 -0.03
CA ASN A 75 5.08 10.14 0.24
C ASN A 75 5.26 9.18 1.43
N SER A 76 4.29 9.16 2.34
CA SER A 76 4.20 8.23 3.45
C SER A 76 2.76 7.77 3.63
N PHE A 77 2.55 6.64 4.31
CA PHE A 77 1.20 6.16 4.60
C PHE A 77 1.15 5.58 6.02
N PRO A 78 0.95 6.43 7.05
CA PRO A 78 0.99 6.05 8.46
C PRO A 78 -0.04 5.00 8.87
N ALA A 79 -1.07 4.73 8.05
CA ALA A 79 -1.96 3.60 8.28
C ALA A 79 -1.31 2.26 7.94
N ALA A 80 -0.43 2.22 6.94
CA ALA A 80 0.31 1.02 6.59
C ALA A 80 1.46 0.76 7.57
N SER A 81 1.86 -0.50 7.67
CA SER A 81 2.98 -0.92 8.52
C SER A 81 4.24 -0.10 8.27
N GLU A 82 5.11 -0.04 9.27
CA GLU A 82 6.42 0.62 9.15
C GLU A 82 7.24 0.05 7.99
N LEU A 83 7.19 -1.27 7.79
CA LEU A 83 7.87 -1.93 6.68
C LEU A 83 7.36 -1.45 5.31
N ILE A 84 6.05 -1.22 5.14
CA ILE A 84 5.51 -0.62 3.91
C ILE A 84 6.07 0.79 3.73
N ASN A 85 6.06 1.61 4.79
CA ASN A 85 6.58 2.98 4.74
C ASN A 85 8.07 3.03 4.39
N ALA A 86 8.87 2.07 4.86
CA ALA A 86 10.28 1.95 4.50
C ALA A 86 10.49 1.47 3.05
N LEU A 87 9.64 0.55 2.57
CA LEU A 87 9.72 0.02 1.20
C LEU A 87 9.22 1.01 0.14
N MET A 88 8.26 1.88 0.45
CA MET A 88 7.70 2.86 -0.50
C MET A 88 8.77 3.68 -1.24
N PRO A 89 9.63 4.46 -0.55
CA PRO A 89 10.69 5.22 -1.22
C PRO A 89 11.74 4.30 -1.86
N ALA A 90 12.11 3.20 -1.18
CA ALA A 90 13.11 2.26 -1.69
C ALA A 90 12.71 1.62 -3.04
N MET A 91 11.42 1.36 -3.25
CA MET A 91 10.88 0.85 -4.50
C MET A 91 10.89 1.91 -5.60
N LEU A 92 10.56 3.17 -5.31
CA LEU A 92 10.60 4.24 -6.32
C LEU A 92 12.04 4.49 -6.77
N ASP A 93 12.98 4.59 -5.83
CA ASP A 93 14.41 4.78 -6.12
C ASP A 93 14.96 3.65 -6.99
N GLY A 94 14.62 2.40 -6.66
CA GLY A 94 15.08 1.22 -7.39
C GLY A 94 14.45 1.03 -8.78
N VAL A 95 13.41 1.79 -9.11
CA VAL A 95 12.69 1.69 -10.39
C VAL A 95 12.96 2.89 -11.28
N ARG A 96 13.15 4.09 -10.72
CA ARG A 96 13.19 5.39 -11.41
C ARG A 96 14.03 5.40 -12.68
N ASP A 97 15.30 5.01 -12.57
CA ASP A 97 16.27 5.15 -13.66
C ASP A 97 16.42 3.87 -14.49
N ILE A 98 15.55 2.89 -14.29
CA ILE A 98 15.59 1.60 -14.98
C ILE A 98 14.38 1.48 -15.91
N PRO A 99 14.51 1.80 -17.22
CA PRO A 99 13.38 1.82 -18.15
C PRO A 99 12.57 0.53 -18.19
N ALA A 100 13.24 -0.63 -18.10
CA ALA A 100 12.58 -1.93 -18.04
C ALA A 100 11.59 -2.05 -16.86
N LEU A 101 11.93 -1.48 -15.69
CA LEU A 101 11.10 -1.51 -14.49
C LEU A 101 10.12 -0.34 -14.42
N ARG A 102 10.45 0.82 -15.00
CA ARG A 102 9.62 2.03 -14.95
C ARG A 102 8.53 2.05 -16.00
N HIS A 103 8.84 1.66 -17.23
CA HIS A 103 7.94 1.86 -18.36
C HIS A 103 6.62 1.10 -18.16
N LYS A 104 5.50 1.84 -18.24
CA LYS A 104 4.12 1.32 -18.07
C LYS A 104 3.81 0.72 -16.70
N LEU A 105 4.66 0.94 -15.68
CA LEU A 105 4.32 0.64 -14.29
C LEU A 105 3.19 1.56 -13.83
N PHE A 106 2.05 1.02 -13.44
CA PHE A 106 0.88 1.85 -13.08
C PHE A 106 0.42 1.66 -11.63
N GLN A 107 0.87 0.62 -10.95
CA GLN A 107 0.49 0.32 -9.57
C GLN A 107 1.58 -0.51 -8.88
N ILE A 108 1.77 -0.26 -7.59
CA ILE A 108 2.56 -1.13 -6.71
C ILE A 108 1.67 -1.56 -5.55
N ASP A 109 1.60 -2.88 -5.34
CA ASP A 109 0.92 -3.48 -4.19
C ASP A 109 1.97 -3.94 -3.18
N TYR A 110 1.78 -3.55 -1.93
CA TYR A 110 2.63 -3.95 -0.82
C TYR A 110 1.85 -4.88 0.10
N LEU A 111 2.40 -6.05 0.38
CA LEU A 111 1.95 -6.97 1.42
C LEU A 111 3.09 -7.20 2.39
N THR A 112 2.85 -7.00 3.68
CA THR A 112 3.82 -7.21 4.75
C THR A 112 3.27 -8.11 5.84
N THR A 113 4.14 -8.63 6.70
CA THR A 113 3.77 -9.50 7.83
C THR A 113 4.36 -8.96 9.13
N LEU A 114 3.82 -9.44 10.27
CA LEU A 114 4.39 -9.14 11.60
C LEU A 114 5.77 -9.79 11.78
N SER A 115 6.11 -10.80 10.99
CA SER A 115 7.46 -11.42 10.92
C SER A 115 8.47 -10.61 10.09
N ASN A 116 8.14 -9.36 9.74
CA ASN A 116 8.98 -8.45 8.96
C ASN A 116 9.34 -8.96 7.55
N GLN A 117 8.42 -9.70 6.92
CA GLN A 117 8.54 -10.16 5.54
C GLN A 117 7.65 -9.32 4.62
N ALA A 118 8.05 -9.19 3.35
CA ALA A 118 7.30 -8.44 2.37
C ALA A 118 7.20 -9.16 1.01
N VAL A 119 6.05 -8.97 0.37
CA VAL A 119 5.85 -9.24 -1.05
C VAL A 119 5.39 -7.94 -1.71
N VAL A 120 6.16 -7.48 -2.70
CA VAL A 120 5.84 -6.27 -3.47
C VAL A 120 5.49 -6.67 -4.89
N SER A 121 4.29 -6.33 -5.33
CA SER A 121 3.84 -6.60 -6.71
C SER A 121 3.93 -5.32 -7.54
N LEU A 122 4.62 -5.39 -8.67
CA LEU A 122 4.71 -4.32 -9.66
C LEU A 122 3.78 -4.65 -10.83
N LEU A 123 2.79 -3.79 -11.08
CA LEU A 123 1.75 -4.02 -12.08
C LEU A 123 1.96 -3.14 -13.31
N TYR A 124 1.88 -3.75 -14.49
CA TYR A 124 2.27 -3.14 -15.75
C TYR A 124 1.18 -3.22 -16.82
N HIS A 125 1.05 -2.15 -17.61
CA HIS A 125 0.33 -2.14 -18.88
C HIS A 125 1.25 -2.51 -20.06
N ARG A 126 2.06 -3.56 -19.88
CA ARG A 126 2.92 -4.16 -20.92
C ARG A 126 3.21 -5.61 -20.59
N LYS A 127 3.64 -6.39 -21.60
CA LYS A 127 4.23 -7.71 -21.36
C LYS A 127 5.59 -7.54 -20.67
N LEU A 128 5.93 -8.51 -19.83
CA LEU A 128 7.22 -8.57 -19.14
C LEU A 128 8.09 -9.61 -19.83
N ASP A 129 9.34 -9.26 -20.05
CA ASP A 129 10.36 -10.02 -20.77
C ASP A 129 11.51 -10.41 -19.84
N ASP A 130 12.51 -11.08 -20.39
CA ASP A 130 13.70 -11.52 -19.64
C ASP A 130 14.54 -10.34 -19.15
N GLU A 131 14.55 -9.21 -19.88
CA GLU A 131 15.20 -7.97 -19.45
C GLU A 131 14.54 -7.44 -18.17
N TRP A 132 13.20 -7.35 -18.14
CA TRP A 132 12.47 -7.00 -16.91
C TRP A 132 12.81 -7.96 -15.77
N GLN A 133 12.84 -9.27 -16.03
CA GLN A 133 13.13 -10.26 -14.98
C GLN A 133 14.53 -10.08 -14.41
N GLN A 134 15.53 -9.81 -15.25
CA GLN A 134 16.89 -9.56 -14.81
C GLN A 134 16.98 -8.34 -13.90
N HIS A 135 16.40 -7.21 -14.31
CA HIS A 135 16.39 -6.00 -13.49
C HIS A 135 15.58 -6.18 -12.19
N ALA A 136 14.47 -6.92 -12.23
CA ALA A 136 13.67 -7.20 -11.03
C ALA A 136 14.45 -8.06 -10.01
N ARG A 137 15.25 -9.03 -10.47
CA ARG A 137 16.16 -9.80 -9.59
C ARG A 137 17.20 -8.90 -8.94
N THR A 138 17.86 -8.04 -9.72
CA THR A 138 18.83 -7.07 -9.21
C THR A 138 18.22 -6.13 -8.17
N LEU A 139 17.01 -5.60 -8.43
CA LEU A 139 16.29 -4.75 -7.49
C LEU A 139 16.00 -5.49 -6.17
N ARG A 140 15.45 -6.71 -6.26
CA ARG A 140 15.17 -7.54 -5.08
C ARG A 140 16.43 -7.77 -4.24
N ASP A 141 17.54 -8.10 -4.89
CA ASP A 141 18.78 -8.43 -4.19
C ASP A 141 19.42 -7.17 -3.57
N SER A 142 19.32 -6.02 -4.22
CA SER A 142 19.67 -4.72 -3.64
C SER A 142 18.84 -4.38 -2.39
N LEU A 143 17.53 -4.61 -2.42
CA LEU A 143 16.66 -4.42 -1.26
C LEU A 143 17.02 -5.37 -0.11
N ARG A 144 17.34 -6.63 -0.41
CA ARG A 144 17.79 -7.61 0.59
C ARG A 144 19.13 -7.23 1.20
N ALA A 145 20.06 -6.72 0.40
CA ALA A 145 21.34 -6.19 0.88
C ALA A 145 21.16 -5.01 1.85
N ARG A 146 20.06 -4.26 1.73
CA ARG A 146 19.65 -3.20 2.67
C ARG A 146 18.92 -3.72 3.92
N GLY A 147 18.73 -5.03 4.06
CA GLY A 147 18.09 -5.66 5.20
C GLY A 147 16.60 -5.98 5.03
N PHE A 148 16.01 -5.76 3.85
CA PHE A 148 14.60 -6.10 3.62
C PHE A 148 14.41 -7.59 3.30
N ASN A 149 13.58 -8.29 4.07
CA ASN A 149 13.15 -9.65 3.72
C ASN A 149 12.00 -9.59 2.69
N VAL A 150 12.34 -9.32 1.44
CA VAL A 150 11.38 -9.00 0.38
C VAL A 150 11.41 -9.97 -0.81
N HIS A 151 10.25 -10.21 -1.40
CA HIS A 151 10.05 -10.83 -2.69
C HIS A 151 9.34 -9.87 -3.65
N LEU A 152 9.62 -9.98 -4.95
CA LEU A 152 8.98 -9.19 -5.99
C LEU A 152 8.11 -10.07 -6.90
N ILE A 153 6.95 -9.56 -7.30
CA ILE A 153 6.07 -10.17 -8.30
C ILE A 153 5.86 -9.16 -9.43
N GLY A 154 6.12 -9.57 -10.67
CA GLY A 154 5.72 -8.80 -11.85
C GLY A 154 4.37 -9.27 -12.36
N ARG A 155 3.44 -8.35 -12.58
CA ARG A 155 2.13 -8.66 -13.17
C ARG A 155 1.90 -7.82 -14.41
N ALA A 156 1.83 -8.47 -15.56
CA ALA A 156 1.31 -7.87 -16.78
C ALA A 156 -0.22 -7.96 -16.76
N THR A 157 -0.93 -6.85 -17.01
CA THR A 157 -2.35 -6.94 -17.32
C THR A 157 -2.55 -7.66 -18.64
N LYS A 158 -3.54 -8.55 -18.71
CA LYS A 158 -3.99 -9.14 -19.97
C LYS A 158 -4.56 -8.00 -20.82
N ASN A 159 -4.02 -7.77 -22.03
CA ASN A 159 -4.67 -6.87 -22.98
C ASN A 159 -6.09 -7.38 -23.21
N GLN A 160 -7.09 -6.58 -22.85
CA GLN A 160 -8.39 -6.70 -23.51
C GLN A 160 -8.17 -6.11 -24.90
N ASN A 161 -7.93 -7.00 -25.87
CA ASN A 161 -8.08 -6.64 -27.28
C ASN A 161 -9.55 -6.34 -27.56
#